data_AF-A0A2T4IAT8-F1
#
_entry.id   AF-A0A2T4IAT8-F1
#
_cell.length_a   1.000
_cell.length_b   1.000
_cell.length_c   1.000
_cell.angle_alpha   90.00
_cell.angle_beta   90.00
_cell.angle_gamma   90.00
#
_symmetry.space_group_name_H-M   'P 1'
#
loop_
_entity.id
_entity.type
_entity.pdbx_description
1 polymer ?
#
loop_
_entity_poly.entity_id
_entity_poly.type
_entity_poly.pdbx_seq_one_letter_code
_entity_poly.pdbx_strand_id
1 'polypeptide(L)' 'MNDPKDRYKNCTEDEKKFWNSMNEEFKNSKFYEEGLRIVPDTYDGFEEDVKRIVKEIQERQEKNKK' A
#
# COMPACT_ATOMS: atom_id res chain seq x y z
N MET A 1 -1.38 3.93 -11.64
CA MET A 1 -0.02 3.83 -11.05
C MET A 1 0.40 2.37 -11.10
N ASN A 2 1.27 2.00 -12.04
CA ASN A 2 1.93 0.69 -11.99
C ASN A 2 3.07 0.81 -10.99
N ASP A 3 2.83 0.38 -9.76
CA ASP A 3 3.89 0.31 -8.77
C ASP A 3 4.73 -0.96 -9.05
N PRO A 4 6.00 -0.83 -9.46
CA PRO A 4 6.83 -1.96 -9.88
C PRO A 4 7.40 -2.76 -8.69
N LYS A 5 7.11 -2.39 -7.44
CA LYS A 5 7.66 -3.08 -6.27
C LYS A 5 6.86 -4.34 -5.97
N ASP A 6 7.55 -5.48 -6.02
CA ASP A 6 7.03 -6.73 -5.47
C ASP A 6 7.06 -6.67 -3.93
N ARG A 7 5.91 -6.32 -3.36
CA ARG A 7 5.72 -6.18 -1.91
C ARG A 7 5.72 -7.52 -1.18
N TYR A 8 5.58 -8.62 -1.93
CA TYR A 8 5.60 -9.96 -1.41
C TYR A 8 6.94 -10.67 -1.63
N LYS A 9 7.97 -9.92 -2.05
CA LYS A 9 9.31 -10.48 -2.34
C LYS A 9 9.86 -11.31 -1.17
N ASN A 10 9.60 -10.87 0.06
CA ASN A 10 10.08 -11.51 1.28
C ASN A 10 9.08 -12.52 1.89
N CYS A 11 7.90 -12.70 1.28
CA CYS A 11 6.92 -13.68 1.72
C CYS A 11 7.22 -15.06 1.14
N THR A 12 7.00 -16.10 1.94
CA THR A 12 6.81 -17.48 1.45
C THR A 12 5.55 -17.59 0.60
N GLU A 13 5.36 -18.72 -0.09
CA GLU A 13 4.17 -18.96 -0.92
C GLU A 13 2.87 -18.98 -0.10
N ASP A 14 2.89 -19.53 1.11
CA ASP A 14 1.72 -19.56 1.97
C ASP A 14 1.39 -18.17 2.52
N GLU A 15 2.40 -17.38 2.90
CA GLU A 15 2.20 -15.99 3.28
C GLU A 15 1.65 -15.16 2.11
N LYS A 16 2.13 -15.38 0.88
CA LYS A 16 1.58 -14.74 -0.32
C LYS A 16 0.09 -15.03 -0.47
N LYS A 17 -0.32 -16.30 -0.32
CA LYS A 17 -1.74 -16.70 -0.40
C LYS A 17 -2.56 -16.04 0.70
N PHE A 18 -2.06 -16.06 1.93
CA PHE A 18 -2.71 -15.44 3.08
C PHE A 18 -2.94 -13.93 2.86
N TRP A 19 -1.88 -13.19 2.53
CA TRP A 19 -1.98 -11.74 2.33
C TRP A 19 -2.85 -11.36 1.13
N ASN A 20 -2.81 -12.14 0.04
CA ASN A 20 -3.70 -11.91 -1.08
C ASN A 20 -5.17 -12.14 -0.71
N SER A 21 -5.49 -13.23 0.01
CA SER A 21 -6.84 -13.49 0.51
C SER A 21 -7.35 -12.35 1.39
N MET A 22 -6.53 -11.90 2.36
CA MET A 22 -6.88 -10.75 3.21
C MET A 22 -7.14 -9.48 2.40
N ASN A 23 -6.31 -9.22 1.38
CA ASN A 23 -6.47 -8.04 0.55
C ASN A 23 -7.74 -8.10 -0.32
N GLU A 24 -8.14 -9.29 -0.79
CA GLU A 24 -9.42 -9.48 -1.48
C GLU A 24 -10.61 -9.28 -0.53
N GLU A 25 -10.57 -9.83 0.68
CA GLU A 25 -11.61 -9.60 1.69
C GLU A 25 -11.70 -8.11 2.07
N PHE A 26 -10.57 -7.44 2.24
CA PHE A 26 -10.52 -6.02 2.56
C PHE A 26 -11.14 -5.16 1.46
N LYS A 27 -10.86 -5.46 0.18
CA LYS A 27 -11.48 -4.76 -0.97
C LYS A 27 -13.01 -4.87 -0.99
N ASN A 28 -13.55 -5.96 -0.46
CA ASN A 28 -15.00 -6.16 -0.35
C ASN A 28 -15.59 -5.56 0.93
N SER A 29 -14.77 -4.99 1.81
CA SER A 29 -15.22 -4.41 3.07
C SER A 29 -15.79 -3.00 2.89
N LYS A 30 -16.65 -2.58 3.82
CA LYS A 30 -17.19 -1.21 3.88
C LYS A 30 -16.12 -0.15 4.21
N PHE A 31 -14.93 -0.58 4.60
CA PHE A 31 -13.80 0.29 4.95
C PHE A 31 -12.84 0.48 3.77
N TYR A 32 -13.08 -0.18 2.63
CA TYR A 32 -12.24 -0.01 1.46
C TYR A 32 -12.50 1.33 0.79
N GLU A 33 -11.42 2.09 0.62
CA GLU A 33 -11.38 3.27 -0.23
C GLU A 33 -10.39 3.03 -1.37
N GLU A 34 -10.69 3.56 -2.55
CA GLU A 34 -9.82 3.43 -3.71
C GLU A 34 -8.42 4.00 -3.40
N GLY A 35 -7.40 3.15 -3.49
CA GLY A 35 -6.02 3.49 -3.14
C GLY A 35 -5.53 2.90 -1.82
N LEU A 36 -6.42 2.39 -0.96
CA LEU A 36 -6.03 1.60 0.20
C LEU A 36 -5.63 0.18 -0.21
N ARG A 37 -4.68 -0.40 0.53
CA ARG A 37 -4.22 -1.78 0.32
C ARG A 37 -3.66 -2.37 1.60
N ILE A 38 -3.73 -3.69 1.70
CA ILE A 38 -2.98 -4.45 2.69
C ILE A 38 -1.57 -4.70 2.15
N VAL A 39 -0.57 -4.60 3.03
CA VAL A 39 0.82 -4.96 2.76
C VAL A 39 1.31 -5.93 3.84
N PRO A 40 2.16 -6.91 3.49
CA PRO A 40 2.81 -7.77 4.48
C PRO A 40 3.65 -6.98 5.47
N ASP A 41 3.80 -7.49 6.68
CA ASP A 41 4.73 -6.96 7.68
C ASP A 41 6.20 -7.11 7.22
N THR A 42 6.48 -8.10 6.38
CA THR A 42 7.79 -8.33 5.77
C THR A 42 8.09 -7.38 4.59
N TYR A 43 7.22 -6.41 4.32
CA TYR A 43 7.43 -5.42 3.26
C TYR A 43 8.45 -4.35 3.67
N ASP A 44 9.72 -4.55 3.29
CA ASP A 44 10.82 -3.61 3.58
C ASP A 44 10.62 -2.21 3.00
N GLY A 45 9.83 -2.07 1.93
CA GLY A 45 9.59 -0.79 1.27
C GLY A 45 8.56 0.11 1.98
N PHE A 46 8.01 -0.32 3.12
CA PHE A 46 6.92 0.38 3.79
C PHE A 46 7.29 1.80 4.22
N GLU A 47 8.40 1.98 4.94
CA GLU A 47 8.80 3.29 5.46
C GLU A 47 9.08 4.30 4.35
N GLU A 48 9.72 3.86 3.27
CA GLU A 48 10.01 4.72 2.12
C GLU A 48 8.73 5.13 1.38
N ASP A 49 7.80 4.19 1.19
CA ASP A 49 6.53 4.48 0.55
C ASP A 49 5.70 5.46 1.40
N VAL A 50 5.67 5.30 2.73
CA VAL A 50 5.01 6.25 3.65
C VAL A 50 5.63 7.64 3.53
N LYS A 51 6.96 7.76 3.58
CA LYS A 51 7.66 9.05 3.43
C LYS A 51 7.31 9.71 2.10
N ARG A 52 7.29 8.95 1.00
CA ARG A 52 6.91 9.45 -0.33
C ARG A 52 5.48 9.97 -0.34
N ILE A 53 4.52 9.18 0.15
CA ILE A 53 3.10 9.54 0.16
C ILE A 53 2.87 10.79 1.00
N VAL A 54 3.47 10.88 2.20
CA VAL A 54 3.35 12.07 3.06
C VAL A 54 3.87 13.32 2.34
N LYS A 55 5.02 13.22 1.65
CA LYS A 55 5.56 14.32 0.87
C LYS A 55 4.63 14.74 -0.27
N GLU A 56 4.10 13.78 -1.04
CA GLU A 56 3.15 14.08 -2.12
C GLU A 56 1.88 14.78 -1.60
N ILE A 57 1.38 14.38 -0.43
CA ILE A 57 0.22 15.03 0.20
C ILE A 57 0.57 16.47 0.60
N GLN A 58 1.73 16.69 1.20
CA GLN A 58 2.20 18.05 1.55
C GLN A 58 2.31 18.94 0.31
N GLU A 59 2.95 18.46 -0.76
CA GLU A 59 3.11 19.21 -2.01
C GLU A 59 1.77 19.52 -2.68
N ARG A 60 0.79 18.62 -2.61
CA ARG A 60 -0.58 18.87 -3.11
C ARG A 60 -1.30 19.93 -2.28
N GLN A 61 -1.15 19.90 -0.96
CA GLN A 61 -1.74 20.92 -0.08
C GLN A 61 -1.13 22.31 -0.31
N GLU A 62 0.17 22.39 -0.56
CA GLU A 62 0.83 23.67 -0.88
C GLU A 62 0.39 24.22 -2.24
N LYS A 63 0.21 23.36 -3.25
CA LYS A 63 -0.29 23.77 -4.57
C LYS A 63 -1.74 24.24 -4.54
N ASN A 64 -2.61 23.61 -3.74
CA ASN A 64 -4.01 24.00 -3.63
C ASN A 64 -4.23 25.26 -2.76
N LYS A 65 -3.20 25.72 -2.05
CA LYS A 65 -3.22 26.98 -1.27
C LYS A 65 -2.71 28.20 -2.06
N LYS A 66 -2.18 28.00 -3.26
CA LYS A 66 -1.70 29.05 -4.18
C LYS A 66 -2.74 29.33 -5.26
#